data_AF-A0A6J7UV46-F1
#
_entry.id   AF-A0A6J7UV46-F1
#
_cell.length_a   1.000
_cell.length_b   1.000
_cell.length_c   1.000
_cell.angle_alpha   90.00
_cell.angle_beta   90.00
_cell.angle_gamma   90.00
#
_symmetry.space_group_name_H-M   'P 1'
#
loop_
_entity.id
_entity.type
_entity.pdbx_description
1 polymer ?
#
loop_
_entity_poly.entity_id
_entity_poly.type
_entity_poly.pdbx_seq_one_letter_code
_entity_poly.pdbx_strand_id
1 'polypeptide(L)'
;MTQSHLQRLVAVMDQLRSPGGCLWDAEQTHETLIKFLLEESYEYIEAVETNDREAMLEELGDVLLQVYFHARIAQEHPTEPFSIEDVAEKVADKLIRRHPHVFGDVKVSSSDEVLENWEALKALEKGRTSAVDGVPLAQPALTLVSKLLYRAEKNKINLSLPTSIQKPAQATQQSVGEVLLATIAWAQENGVDPEGALRDAARGLMADIAQIESAVR
;
A
#
# COMPACT_ATOMS: atom_id res chain seq x y z
N MET A 1 -21.72 -28.62 7.39
CA MET A 1 -21.30 -27.22 7.25
C MET A 1 -19.89 -27.26 6.70
N THR A 2 -19.64 -26.66 5.54
CA THR A 2 -18.28 -26.54 4.99
C THR A 2 -17.43 -25.71 5.95
N GLN A 3 -16.30 -26.27 6.39
CA GLN A 3 -15.36 -25.61 7.28
C GLN A 3 -14.81 -24.35 6.60
N SER A 4 -14.77 -23.23 7.31
CA SER A 4 -14.24 -21.98 6.77
C SER A 4 -12.76 -22.14 6.42
N HIS A 5 -12.38 -21.77 5.19
CA HIS A 5 -10.98 -21.78 4.77
C HIS A 5 -10.13 -20.78 5.56
N LEU A 6 -10.73 -19.68 6.02
CA LEU A 6 -10.06 -18.71 6.90
C LEU A 6 -9.74 -19.31 8.27
N GLN A 7 -10.67 -20.09 8.84
CA GLN A 7 -10.43 -20.80 10.10
C GLN A 7 -9.41 -21.94 9.93
N ARG A 8 -9.43 -22.61 8.78
CA ARG A 8 -8.39 -23.59 8.42
C ARG A 8 -7.02 -22.92 8.39
N LEU A 9 -6.90 -21.71 7.84
CA LEU A 9 -5.64 -20.98 7.80
C LEU A 9 -5.15 -20.59 9.20
N VAL A 10 -6.06 -20.18 10.12
CA VAL A 10 -5.70 -19.97 11.53
C VAL A 10 -5.07 -21.23 12.11
N ALA A 11 -5.73 -22.39 11.97
CA ALA A 11 -5.25 -23.65 12.51
C ALA A 11 -3.90 -24.09 11.91
N VAL A 12 -3.67 -23.82 10.63
CA VAL A 12 -2.38 -24.07 9.98
C VAL A 12 -1.29 -23.18 10.58
N MET A 13 -1.52 -21.87 10.71
CA MET A 13 -0.54 -20.96 11.28
C MET A 13 -0.23 -21.25 12.76
N ASP A 14 -1.25 -21.63 13.53
CA ASP A 14 -1.08 -22.08 14.91
C ASP A 14 -0.16 -23.29 14.98
N GLN A 15 -0.39 -24.30 14.12
CA GLN A 15 0.42 -25.51 14.10
C GLN A 15 1.86 -25.24 13.63
N LEU A 16 2.04 -24.37 12.63
CA LEU A 16 3.36 -24.03 12.10
C LEU A 16 4.22 -23.32 13.14
N ARG A 17 3.66 -22.37 13.89
CA ARG A 17 4.44 -21.54 14.83
C ARG A 17 4.54 -22.12 16.25
N SER A 18 3.62 -22.99 16.66
CA SER A 18 3.64 -23.58 18.00
C SER A 18 4.78 -24.61 18.19
N PRO A 19 5.18 -24.93 19.44
CA PRO A 19 6.18 -25.95 19.70
C PRO A 19 5.89 -27.28 18.99
N GLY A 20 6.89 -27.83 18.30
CA GLY A 20 6.74 -29.03 17.45
C GLY A 20 6.31 -28.71 16.00
N GLY A 21 6.09 -27.44 15.68
CA GLY A 21 5.89 -26.94 14.32
C GLY A 21 7.20 -26.71 13.55
N CYS A 22 7.16 -25.75 12.64
CA CYS A 22 8.28 -25.38 11.78
C CYS A 22 9.25 -24.43 12.50
N LEU A 23 10.54 -24.77 12.49
CA LEU A 23 11.58 -23.97 13.16
C LEU A 23 11.73 -22.58 12.52
N TRP A 24 11.65 -22.50 11.19
CA TRP A 24 11.75 -21.23 10.49
C TRP A 24 10.59 -20.31 10.87
N ASP A 25 9.36 -20.85 10.94
CA ASP A 25 8.18 -20.05 11.29
C ASP A 25 8.21 -19.56 12.73
N ALA A 26 8.74 -20.37 13.65
CA ALA A 26 8.92 -20.01 15.05
C ALA A 26 9.93 -18.88 15.27
N GLU A 27 10.98 -18.81 14.44
CA GLU A 27 12.04 -17.81 14.54
C GLU A 27 11.65 -16.43 13.96
N GLN A 28 10.57 -16.33 13.18
CA GLN A 28 10.17 -15.07 12.55
C GLN A 28 9.67 -14.03 13.57
N THR A 29 9.97 -12.77 13.28
CA THR A 29 9.47 -11.58 14.00
C THR A 29 8.72 -10.66 13.04
N HIS A 30 8.09 -9.60 13.56
CA HIS A 30 7.47 -8.59 12.69
C HIS A 30 8.49 -7.99 11.72
N GLU A 31 9.70 -7.70 12.17
CA GLU A 31 10.75 -7.06 11.40
C GLU A 31 11.30 -7.97 10.29
N THR A 32 11.48 -9.27 10.57
CA THR A 32 12.00 -10.21 9.55
C THR A 32 11.01 -10.45 8.42
N LEU A 33 9.71 -10.26 8.68
CA LEU A 33 8.64 -10.49 7.73
C LEU A 33 8.29 -9.29 6.83
N ILE A 34 8.72 -8.07 7.17
CA ILE A 34 8.41 -6.85 6.37
C ILE A 34 8.86 -7.00 4.92
N LYS A 35 10.01 -7.62 4.67
CA LYS A 35 10.53 -7.81 3.31
C LYS A 35 9.60 -8.68 2.46
N PHE A 36 9.05 -9.75 3.05
CA PHE A 36 8.17 -10.68 2.32
C PHE A 36 6.83 -9.99 2.03
N LEU A 37 6.25 -9.29 3.01
CA LEU A 37 5.04 -8.49 2.75
C LEU A 37 5.22 -7.47 1.63
N LEU A 38 6.40 -6.87 1.51
CA LEU A 38 6.71 -5.94 0.43
C LEU A 38 6.86 -6.68 -0.92
N GLU A 39 7.56 -7.81 -0.93
CA GLU A 39 7.73 -8.69 -2.09
C GLU A 39 6.35 -9.13 -2.62
N GLU A 40 5.50 -9.77 -1.81
CA GLU A 40 4.17 -10.24 -2.24
C GLU A 40 3.25 -9.09 -2.71
N SER A 41 3.42 -7.90 -2.11
CA SER A 41 2.67 -6.73 -2.56
C SER A 41 3.05 -6.30 -3.98
N TYR A 42 4.33 -6.43 -4.36
CA TYR A 42 4.80 -6.13 -5.71
C TYR A 42 4.46 -7.24 -6.70
N GLU A 43 4.53 -8.51 -6.28
CA GLU A 43 4.12 -9.64 -7.11
C GLU A 43 2.62 -9.54 -7.44
N TYR A 44 1.77 -9.18 -6.48
CA TYR A 44 0.36 -8.89 -6.75
C TYR A 44 0.16 -7.72 -7.72
N ILE A 45 0.93 -6.64 -7.59
CA ILE A 45 0.88 -5.51 -8.52
C ILE A 45 1.26 -5.97 -9.93
N GLU A 46 2.31 -6.76 -10.08
CA GLU A 46 2.72 -7.32 -11.36
C GLU A 46 1.64 -8.22 -11.96
N ALA A 47 1.02 -9.09 -11.16
CA ALA A 47 -0.09 -9.93 -11.60
C ALA A 47 -1.27 -9.09 -12.14
N VAL A 48 -1.60 -7.98 -11.47
CA VAL A 48 -2.64 -7.04 -11.92
C VAL A 48 -2.26 -6.39 -13.25
N GLU A 49 -1.04 -5.88 -13.36
CA GLU A 49 -0.57 -5.16 -14.55
C GLU A 49 -0.41 -6.06 -15.78
N THR A 50 -0.10 -7.34 -15.56
CA THR A 50 -0.04 -8.37 -16.62
C THR A 50 -1.39 -9.05 -16.88
N ASN A 51 -2.43 -8.69 -16.12
CA ASN A 51 -3.76 -9.29 -16.16
C ASN A 51 -3.75 -10.82 -15.97
N ASP A 52 -2.81 -11.33 -15.17
CA ASP A 52 -2.71 -12.75 -14.82
C ASP A 52 -3.63 -13.07 -13.63
N ARG A 53 -4.74 -13.75 -13.93
CA ARG A 53 -5.80 -14.07 -12.96
C ARG A 53 -5.40 -15.17 -11.98
N GLU A 54 -4.50 -16.06 -12.38
CA GLU A 54 -4.03 -17.15 -11.52
C GLU A 54 -3.02 -16.62 -10.53
N ALA A 55 -2.03 -15.86 -11.01
CA ALA A 55 -1.08 -15.16 -10.15
C ALA A 55 -1.81 -14.20 -9.19
N MET A 56 -2.81 -13.42 -9.64
CA MET A 56 -3.60 -12.56 -8.73
C MET A 56 -4.21 -13.34 -7.54
N LEU A 57 -4.63 -14.59 -7.74
CA LEU A 57 -5.21 -15.41 -6.67
C LEU A 57 -4.14 -15.91 -5.71
N GLU A 58 -3.00 -16.34 -6.24
CA GLU A 58 -1.82 -16.78 -5.48
C GLU A 58 -1.28 -15.64 -4.60
N GLU A 59 -0.96 -14.50 -5.20
CA GLU A 59 -0.36 -13.37 -4.50
C GLU A 59 -1.30 -12.73 -3.47
N LEU A 60 -2.62 -12.72 -3.71
CA LEU A 60 -3.58 -12.32 -2.66
C LEU A 60 -3.57 -13.31 -1.49
N GLY A 61 -3.33 -14.58 -1.76
CA GLY A 61 -3.12 -15.62 -0.75
C GLY A 61 -1.87 -15.35 0.08
N ASP A 62 -0.76 -14.94 -0.55
CA ASP A 62 0.51 -14.69 0.14
C ASP A 62 0.49 -13.37 0.92
N VAL A 63 -0.14 -12.31 0.39
CA VAL A 63 -0.46 -11.12 1.19
C VAL A 63 -1.34 -11.48 2.39
N LEU A 64 -2.34 -12.34 2.21
CA LEU A 64 -3.18 -12.82 3.31
C LEU A 64 -2.39 -13.64 4.35
N LEU A 65 -1.46 -14.48 3.90
CA LEU A 65 -0.54 -15.22 4.76
C LEU A 65 0.25 -14.26 5.65
N GLN A 66 0.80 -13.18 5.12
CA GLN A 66 1.55 -12.20 5.92
C GLN A 66 0.69 -11.55 7.01
N VAL A 67 -0.59 -11.25 6.72
CA VAL A 67 -1.53 -10.71 7.73
C VAL A 67 -1.75 -11.73 8.86
N TYR A 68 -1.95 -13.00 8.52
CA TYR A 68 -2.13 -14.07 9.50
C TYR A 68 -0.86 -14.31 10.33
N PHE A 69 0.30 -14.27 9.69
CA PHE A 69 1.59 -14.47 10.35
C PHE A 69 1.84 -13.38 11.40
N HIS A 70 1.69 -12.11 11.01
CA HIS A 70 1.82 -11.00 11.95
C HIS A 70 0.79 -11.05 13.07
N ALA A 71 -0.46 -11.42 12.78
CA ALA A 71 -1.47 -11.58 13.81
C ALA A 71 -1.11 -12.72 14.79
N ARG A 72 -0.56 -13.83 14.30
CA ARG A 72 -0.15 -14.96 15.14
C ARG A 72 1.07 -14.63 16.01
N ILE A 73 2.02 -13.85 15.51
CA ILE A 73 3.12 -13.28 16.31
C ILE A 73 2.56 -12.35 17.39
N ALA A 74 1.62 -11.47 17.03
CA ALA A 74 1.05 -10.51 17.95
C ALA A 74 0.30 -11.16 19.13
N GLN A 75 -0.30 -12.34 18.93
CA GLN A 75 -0.92 -13.11 20.02
C GLN A 75 0.07 -13.52 21.12
N GLU A 76 1.37 -13.60 20.80
CA GLU A 76 2.43 -13.97 21.74
C GLU A 76 2.93 -12.77 22.56
N HIS A 77 2.47 -11.55 22.24
CA HIS A 77 2.91 -10.35 22.94
C HIS A 77 2.48 -10.40 24.42
N PRO A 78 3.39 -10.16 25.39
CA PRO A 78 3.13 -10.46 26.81
C PRO A 78 2.10 -9.54 27.46
N THR A 79 1.95 -8.30 26.98
CA THR A 79 1.12 -7.27 27.63
C THR A 79 -0.02 -6.76 26.77
N GLU A 80 0.12 -6.84 25.45
CA GLU A 80 -0.81 -6.24 24.49
C GLU A 80 -1.05 -7.19 23.30
N PRO A 81 -1.50 -8.44 23.55
CA PRO A 81 -1.75 -9.37 22.47
C PRO A 81 -2.97 -8.97 21.65
N PHE A 82 -2.93 -9.27 20.35
CA PHE A 82 -4.11 -9.24 19.49
C PHE A 82 -4.04 -10.39 18.48
N SER A 83 -5.21 -10.80 17.99
CA SER A 83 -5.40 -11.91 17.06
C SER A 83 -5.84 -11.44 15.67
N ILE A 84 -5.98 -12.39 14.74
CA ILE A 84 -6.56 -12.12 13.43
C ILE A 84 -8.03 -11.67 13.53
N GLU A 85 -8.76 -12.13 14.54
CA GLU A 85 -10.14 -11.69 14.79
C GLU A 85 -10.18 -10.23 15.24
N ASP A 86 -9.25 -9.80 16.09
CA ASP A 86 -9.13 -8.39 16.49
C ASP A 86 -8.77 -7.48 15.29
N VAL A 87 -7.92 -7.98 14.38
CA VAL A 87 -7.59 -7.28 13.13
C VAL A 87 -8.84 -7.15 12.24
N ALA A 88 -9.59 -8.25 12.08
CA ALA A 88 -10.82 -8.30 11.30
C ALA A 88 -11.91 -7.38 11.87
N GLU A 89 -12.14 -7.44 13.18
CA GLU A 89 -13.08 -6.57 13.90
C GLU A 89 -12.71 -5.10 13.72
N LYS A 90 -11.45 -4.72 14.00
CA LYS A 90 -10.99 -3.34 13.85
C LYS A 90 -11.16 -2.79 12.44
N VAL A 91 -10.92 -3.60 11.40
CA VAL A 91 -11.12 -3.15 10.02
C VAL A 91 -12.60 -3.08 9.65
N ALA A 92 -13.41 -4.05 10.09
CA ALA A 92 -14.86 -4.07 9.85
C ALA A 92 -15.55 -2.86 10.51
N ASP A 93 -15.33 -2.63 11.79
CA ASP A 93 -15.90 -1.50 12.54
C ASP A 93 -15.50 -0.15 11.92
N LYS A 94 -14.24 -0.03 11.51
CA LYS A 94 -13.74 1.16 10.80
C LYS A 94 -14.47 1.35 9.46
N LEU A 95 -14.67 0.27 8.69
CA LEU A 95 -15.38 0.35 7.41
C LEU A 95 -16.85 0.71 7.60
N ILE A 96 -17.54 0.07 8.54
CA ILE A 96 -18.95 0.35 8.85
C ILE A 96 -19.12 1.82 9.24
N ARG A 97 -18.32 2.29 10.19
CA ARG A 97 -18.39 3.66 10.70
C ARG A 97 -18.07 4.72 9.66
N ARG A 98 -17.17 4.42 8.70
CA ARG A 98 -16.80 5.35 7.63
C ARG A 98 -17.66 5.25 6.37
N HIS A 99 -18.61 4.31 6.34
CA HIS A 99 -19.64 4.24 5.30
C HIS A 99 -21.03 4.44 5.91
N PRO A 100 -21.32 5.57 6.58
CA PRO A 100 -22.63 5.83 7.16
C PRO A 100 -23.74 5.95 6.09
N HIS A 101 -23.36 6.08 4.82
CA HIS A 101 -24.28 6.05 3.69
C HIS A 101 -24.68 4.64 3.23
N VAL A 102 -23.93 3.62 3.66
CA VAL A 102 -24.29 2.20 3.44
C VAL A 102 -24.91 1.60 4.70
N PHE A 103 -24.35 1.91 5.88
CA PHE A 103 -24.70 1.26 7.14
C PHE A 103 -25.48 2.17 8.12
N GLY A 104 -25.87 3.37 7.70
CA GLY A 104 -26.63 4.33 8.50
C GLY A 104 -27.59 5.15 7.64
N ASP A 105 -27.88 6.38 8.08
CA ASP A 105 -28.92 7.23 7.46
C ASP A 105 -28.37 8.36 6.56
N VAL A 106 -27.04 8.48 6.43
CA VAL A 106 -26.43 9.51 5.59
C VAL A 106 -26.78 9.26 4.13
N LYS A 107 -27.23 10.28 3.41
CA LYS A 107 -27.45 10.18 1.97
C LYS A 107 -26.32 10.90 1.25
N VAL A 108 -25.80 10.25 0.22
CA VAL A 108 -24.79 10.79 -0.68
C VAL A 108 -25.30 10.61 -2.11
N SER A 109 -24.90 11.53 -2.98
CA SER A 109 -25.36 11.63 -4.36
C SER A 109 -24.25 11.38 -5.40
N SER A 110 -22.99 11.27 -4.96
CA SER A 110 -21.84 11.02 -5.83
C SER A 110 -20.70 10.29 -5.10
N SER A 111 -19.77 9.72 -5.87
CA SER A 111 -18.52 9.17 -5.35
C SER A 111 -17.65 10.23 -4.65
N ASP A 112 -17.70 11.48 -5.13
CA ASP A 112 -16.93 12.57 -4.54
C ASP A 112 -17.44 12.88 -3.13
N GLU A 113 -18.76 12.91 -2.94
CA GLU A 113 -19.39 13.10 -1.63
C GLU A 113 -19.09 11.93 -0.67
N VAL A 114 -18.98 10.70 -1.19
CA VAL A 114 -18.51 9.54 -0.41
C VAL A 114 -17.07 9.75 0.07
N LEU A 115 -16.16 10.19 -0.82
CA LEU A 115 -14.75 10.42 -0.51
C LEU A 115 -14.53 11.60 0.45
N GLU A 116 -15.36 12.65 0.36
CA GLU A 116 -15.36 13.76 1.30
C GLU A 116 -15.78 13.29 2.70
N ASN A 117 -16.88 12.57 2.82
CA ASN A 117 -17.37 12.02 4.09
C ASN A 117 -16.35 11.06 4.73
N TRP A 118 -15.76 10.17 3.93
CA TRP A 118 -14.74 9.23 4.41
C TRP A 118 -13.53 9.94 5.03
N GLU A 119 -13.02 10.98 4.37
CA GLU A 119 -11.86 11.72 4.89
C GLU A 119 -12.21 12.61 6.10
N ALA A 120 -13.41 13.20 6.14
CA ALA A 120 -13.87 13.97 7.30
C ALA A 120 -13.93 13.08 8.57
N LEU A 121 -14.53 11.89 8.45
CA LEU A 121 -14.57 10.92 9.56
C LEU A 121 -13.16 10.48 9.97
N LYS A 122 -12.30 10.16 9.01
CA LYS A 122 -10.89 9.80 9.27
C LYS A 122 -10.10 10.92 9.96
N ALA A 123 -10.37 12.19 9.65
CA ALA A 123 -9.72 13.33 10.28
C ALA A 123 -10.12 13.48 11.75
N LEU A 124 -11.44 13.38 12.03
CA LEU A 124 -12.00 13.41 13.39
C LEU A 124 -11.43 12.28 14.26
N GLU A 125 -11.38 11.06 13.73
CA GLU A 125 -10.87 9.87 14.42
C GLU A 125 -9.41 9.97 14.85
N LYS A 126 -8.58 10.54 13.99
CA LYS A 126 -7.13 10.56 14.19
C LYS A 126 -6.64 11.82 14.89
N GLY A 127 -7.55 12.72 15.30
CA GLY A 127 -7.21 13.99 15.94
C GLY A 127 -6.22 14.82 15.11
N ARG A 128 -6.29 14.72 13.77
CA ARG A 128 -5.30 15.35 12.89
C ARG A 128 -5.45 16.86 12.94
N THR A 129 -4.33 17.55 13.12
CA THR A 129 -4.26 19.01 13.13
C THR A 129 -3.54 19.56 11.92
N SER A 130 -2.78 18.71 11.21
CA SER A 130 -2.06 19.04 9.98
C SER A 130 -2.41 18.09 8.84
N ALA A 131 -2.40 18.62 7.62
CA ALA A 131 -2.58 17.84 6.40
C ALA A 131 -1.55 16.72 6.27
N VAL A 132 -0.35 16.87 6.82
CA VAL A 132 0.70 15.84 6.72
C VAL A 132 0.69 14.81 7.86
N ASP A 133 -0.23 14.91 8.81
CA ASP A 133 -0.27 14.02 9.99
C ASP A 133 -0.50 12.54 9.59
N GLY A 134 0.39 11.67 10.05
CA GLY A 134 0.35 10.24 9.75
C GLY A 134 0.58 9.91 8.27
N VAL A 135 1.42 10.68 7.57
CA VAL A 135 2.07 10.24 6.34
C VAL A 135 3.29 9.39 6.72
N PRO A 136 3.33 8.09 6.38
CA PRO A 136 4.51 7.28 6.64
C PRO A 136 5.66 7.79 5.76
N LEU A 137 6.83 8.04 6.32
CA LEU A 137 7.98 8.52 5.54
C LEU A 137 8.78 7.39 4.89
N ALA A 138 8.58 6.14 5.35
CA ALA A 138 9.31 4.97 4.86
C ALA A 138 8.76 4.37 3.54
N GLN A 139 7.63 4.87 3.04
CA GLN A 139 7.09 4.46 1.73
C GLN A 139 7.99 4.99 0.59
N PRO A 140 7.97 4.35 -0.60
CA PRO A 140 8.71 4.81 -1.78
C PRO A 140 8.49 6.30 -2.08
N ALA A 141 9.53 6.96 -2.60
CA ALA A 141 9.54 8.40 -2.75
C ALA A 141 8.42 8.93 -3.67
N LEU A 142 8.11 8.24 -4.78
CA LEU A 142 7.03 8.63 -5.69
C LEU A 142 5.67 8.59 -4.98
N THR A 143 5.39 7.50 -4.27
CA THR A 143 4.17 7.34 -3.45
C THR A 143 4.09 8.36 -2.33
N LEU A 144 5.20 8.64 -1.66
CA LEU A 144 5.28 9.65 -0.60
C LEU A 144 4.91 11.04 -1.14
N VAL A 145 5.53 11.46 -2.25
CA VAL A 145 5.30 12.77 -2.86
C VAL A 145 3.86 12.88 -3.37
N SER A 146 3.37 11.89 -4.12
CA SER A 146 1.99 11.87 -4.64
C SER A 146 0.96 12.01 -3.51
N LYS A 147 1.20 11.34 -2.39
CA LYS A 147 0.35 11.46 -1.20
C LYS A 147 0.40 12.84 -0.55
N LEU A 148 1.58 13.47 -0.49
CA LEU A 148 1.72 14.82 0.06
C LEU A 148 1.00 15.84 -0.83
N LEU A 149 1.18 15.75 -2.14
CA LEU A 149 0.50 16.61 -3.12
C LEU A 149 -1.01 16.45 -3.06
N TYR A 150 -1.52 15.20 -3.09
CA TYR A 150 -2.95 14.91 -2.90
C TYR A 150 -3.52 15.54 -1.63
N ARG A 151 -2.78 15.44 -0.51
CA ARG A 151 -3.23 16.03 0.76
C ARG A 151 -3.18 17.54 0.75
N ALA A 152 -2.18 18.14 0.12
CA ALA A 152 -2.10 19.60 0.00
C ALA A 152 -3.28 20.15 -0.82
N GLU A 153 -3.53 19.58 -2.00
CA GLU A 153 -4.66 19.93 -2.86
C GLU A 153 -6.00 19.79 -2.11
N LYS A 154 -6.23 18.63 -1.48
CA LYS A 154 -7.46 18.36 -0.73
C LYS A 154 -7.70 19.33 0.43
N ASN A 155 -6.64 19.73 1.13
CA ASN A 155 -6.72 20.69 2.24
C ASN A 155 -6.62 22.15 1.76
N LYS A 156 -6.67 22.41 0.45
CA LYS A 156 -6.58 23.74 -0.17
C LYS A 156 -5.31 24.48 0.25
N ILE A 157 -4.23 23.74 0.46
CA ILE A 157 -2.91 24.28 0.76
C ILE A 157 -2.27 24.66 -0.58
N ASN A 158 -2.13 25.96 -0.81
CA ASN A 158 -1.47 26.48 -2.01
C ASN A 158 0.03 26.23 -1.92
N LEU A 159 0.50 25.17 -2.57
CA LEU A 159 1.92 24.90 -2.75
C LEU A 159 2.45 25.61 -4.00
N SER A 160 3.60 26.24 -3.87
CA SER A 160 4.37 26.72 -5.03
C SER A 160 5.12 25.55 -5.65
N LEU A 161 4.45 24.79 -6.51
CA LEU A 161 5.07 23.68 -7.24
C LEU A 161 5.76 24.20 -8.51
N PRO A 162 6.85 23.55 -8.97
CA PRO A 162 7.46 23.90 -10.24
C PRO A 162 6.48 23.61 -11.38
N THR A 163 6.12 24.65 -12.15
CA THR A 163 5.18 24.55 -13.28
C THR A 163 5.83 24.04 -14.57
N SER A 164 7.16 23.94 -14.60
CA SER A 164 7.91 23.45 -15.74
C SER A 164 8.99 22.50 -15.29
N ILE A 165 9.10 21.36 -15.97
CA ILE A 165 10.16 20.39 -15.76
C ILE A 165 11.41 20.90 -16.49
N GLN A 166 12.25 21.65 -15.78
CA GLN A 166 13.52 22.16 -16.31
C GLN A 166 14.67 21.36 -15.72
N LYS A 167 15.46 20.71 -16.58
CA LYS A 167 16.69 20.02 -16.16
C LYS A 167 17.83 21.02 -16.10
N PRO A 168 18.38 21.36 -14.91
CA PRO A 168 19.51 22.27 -14.83
C PRO A 168 20.77 21.67 -15.48
N ALA A 169 21.71 22.55 -15.87
CA ALA A 169 22.95 22.11 -16.51
C ALA A 169 23.79 21.19 -15.62
N GLN A 170 23.79 21.43 -14.31
CA GLN A 170 24.46 20.59 -13.33
C GLN A 170 23.44 19.76 -12.54
N ALA A 171 23.65 18.44 -12.48
CA ALA A 171 22.88 17.56 -11.64
C ALA A 171 23.45 17.55 -10.20
N THR A 172 22.71 18.15 -9.28
CA THR A 172 22.88 18.04 -7.82
C THR A 172 21.72 17.26 -7.22
N GLN A 173 21.89 16.69 -6.02
CA GLN A 173 20.82 15.97 -5.31
C GLN A 173 19.54 16.81 -5.17
N GLN A 174 19.69 18.11 -4.88
CA GLN A 174 18.56 19.04 -4.81
C GLN A 174 17.88 19.22 -6.18
N SER A 175 18.65 19.53 -7.23
CA SER A 175 18.07 19.77 -8.56
C SER A 175 17.36 18.54 -9.14
N VAL A 176 17.88 17.34 -8.87
CA VAL A 176 17.23 16.08 -9.28
C VAL A 176 15.93 15.90 -8.51
N GLY A 177 15.93 16.15 -7.20
CA GLY A 177 14.73 16.10 -6.38
C GLY A 177 13.64 17.06 -6.85
N GLU A 178 14.00 18.30 -7.22
CA GLU A 178 13.07 19.30 -7.74
C GLU A 178 12.47 18.89 -9.10
N VAL A 179 13.29 18.33 -10.00
CA VAL A 179 12.82 17.81 -11.30
C VAL A 179 11.87 16.62 -11.12
N LEU A 180 12.18 15.69 -10.21
CA LEU A 180 11.32 14.56 -9.90
C LEU A 180 10.00 15.02 -9.27
N LEU A 181 10.05 15.96 -8.32
CA LEU A 181 8.85 16.57 -7.73
C LEU A 181 7.97 17.24 -8.79
N ALA A 182 8.56 18.00 -9.71
CA ALA A 182 7.84 18.63 -10.81
C ALA A 182 7.17 17.60 -11.73
N THR A 183 7.88 16.51 -12.04
CA THR A 183 7.36 15.41 -12.87
C THR A 183 6.18 14.71 -12.20
N ILE A 184 6.28 14.44 -10.90
CA ILE A 184 5.22 13.80 -10.11
C ILE A 184 3.99 14.71 -10.01
N ALA A 185 4.19 16.02 -9.78
CA ALA A 185 3.11 16.99 -9.75
C ALA A 185 2.37 17.05 -11.10
N TRP A 186 3.13 17.09 -12.21
CA TRP A 186 2.57 17.03 -13.55
C TRP A 186 1.77 15.74 -13.81
N ALA A 187 2.27 14.58 -13.38
CA ALA A 187 1.54 13.32 -13.50
C ALA A 187 0.20 13.36 -12.74
N GLN A 188 0.21 13.85 -11.49
CA GLN A 188 -1.00 13.96 -10.67
C GLN A 188 -2.03 14.93 -11.25
N GLU A 189 -1.60 16.09 -11.75
CA GLU A 189 -2.49 17.05 -12.43
C GLU A 189 -3.21 16.44 -13.64
N ASN A 190 -2.62 15.40 -14.26
CA ASN A 190 -3.17 14.69 -15.41
C ASN A 190 -3.83 13.35 -15.03
N GLY A 191 -4.00 13.05 -13.74
CA GLY A 191 -4.62 11.81 -13.27
C GLY A 191 -3.80 10.55 -13.56
N VAL A 192 -2.49 10.69 -13.78
CA VAL A 192 -1.56 9.58 -14.04
C VAL A 192 -0.89 9.16 -12.75
N ASP A 193 -0.85 7.85 -12.47
CA ASP A 193 -0.04 7.29 -11.39
C ASP A 193 1.45 7.28 -11.79
N PRO A 194 2.31 8.10 -11.17
CA PRO A 194 3.72 8.17 -11.54
C PRO A 194 4.49 6.88 -11.23
N GLU A 195 4.07 6.10 -10.23
CA GLU A 195 4.73 4.86 -9.86
C GLU A 195 4.50 3.79 -10.94
N GLY A 196 3.23 3.55 -11.31
CA GLY A 196 2.89 2.66 -12.44
C GLY A 196 3.52 3.11 -13.76
N ALA A 197 3.47 4.41 -14.08
CA ALA A 197 4.07 4.94 -15.31
C ALA A 197 5.58 4.70 -15.40
N LEU A 198 6.32 4.85 -14.29
CA LEU A 198 7.76 4.55 -14.27
C LEU A 198 8.04 3.05 -14.37
N ARG A 199 7.19 2.20 -13.77
CA ARG A 199 7.31 0.75 -13.87
C ARG A 199 7.10 0.27 -15.31
N ASP A 200 6.12 0.81 -16.02
CA ASP A 200 5.91 0.51 -17.45
C ASP A 200 7.10 0.95 -18.30
N ALA A 201 7.67 2.13 -18.05
CA ALA A 201 8.88 2.58 -18.72
C ALA A 201 10.07 1.65 -18.42
N ALA A 202 10.21 1.16 -17.18
CA ALA A 202 11.25 0.20 -16.80
C ALA A 202 11.11 -1.14 -17.53
N ARG A 203 9.88 -1.64 -17.73
CA ARG A 203 9.63 -2.84 -18.56
C ARG A 203 10.09 -2.65 -20.00
N GLY A 204 9.82 -1.48 -20.60
CA GLY A 204 10.31 -1.14 -21.92
C GLY A 204 11.83 -1.17 -21.99
N LEU A 205 12.51 -0.57 -21.00
CA LEU A 205 13.97 -0.60 -20.90
C LEU A 205 14.53 -2.02 -20.78
N MET A 206 13.88 -2.90 -20.01
CA MET A 206 14.28 -4.31 -19.91
C MET A 206 14.16 -5.04 -21.25
N ALA A 207 13.09 -4.79 -22.01
CA ALA A 207 12.91 -5.38 -23.33
C ALA A 207 13.99 -4.91 -24.33
N ASP A 208 14.32 -3.61 -24.30
CA ASP A 208 15.39 -3.04 -25.13
C ASP A 208 16.74 -3.68 -24.83
N ILE A 209 17.08 -3.85 -23.54
CA ILE A 209 18.32 -4.51 -23.10
C ILE A 209 18.36 -5.95 -23.64
N ALA A 210 17.29 -6.73 -23.45
CA ALA A 210 17.22 -8.12 -23.91
C ALA A 210 17.37 -8.24 -25.43
N GLN A 211 16.76 -7.31 -26.18
CA GLN A 211 16.90 -7.26 -27.63
C GLN A 211 18.35 -7.00 -28.05
N ILE A 212 19.02 -6.03 -27.42
CA ILE A 212 20.43 -5.71 -27.71
C ILE A 212 21.32 -6.92 -27.41
N GLU A 213 21.12 -7.60 -26.27
CA GLU A 213 21.89 -8.79 -25.90
C GLU A 213 21.72 -9.94 -26.91
N SER A 214 20.49 -10.13 -27.43
CA SER A 214 20.21 -11.16 -28.44
C SER A 214 20.87 -10.88 -29.79
N ALA A 215 21.06 -9.61 -30.16
CA ALA A 215 21.69 -9.21 -31.41
C ALA A 215 23.22 -9.32 -31.40
N VAL A 216 23.81 -9.46 -30.21
CA VAL A 216 25.26 -9.62 -30.01
C VAL A 216 25.69 -11.10 -29.95
N ARG A 217 24.72 -12.03 -29.82
CA ARG A 217 24.94 -13.49 -29.83
C ARG A 217 24.83 -14.07 -31.24
#